data_AF-A0A971W5P7-F1
#
_entry.id   AF-A0A971W5P7-F1
#
_cell.length_a   1.000
_cell.length_b   1.000
_cell.length_c   1.000
_cell.angle_alpha   90.00
_cell.angle_beta   90.00
_cell.angle_gamma   90.00
#
_symmetry.space_group_name_H-M   'P 1'
#
loop_
_entity.id
_entity.type
_entity.pdbx_description
1 polymer ?
#
loop_
_entity_poly.entity_id
_entity_poly.type
_entity_poly.pdbx_seq_one_letter_code
_entity_poly.pdbx_strand_id
1 'polypeptide(L)'
;MIARTLVTVLLIIGVLIAIVLILRNMNRTNSRINRIRRDYMVLYGLSKEQANQALDRHIALLKSKHPNREEIWYYEKALYDLQRDRR
;
A
#
# COMPACT_ATOMS: atom_id res chain seq x y z
N MET A 1 -37.78 25.10 -3.62
CA MET A 1 -37.03 24.88 -2.36
C MET A 1 -36.63 23.41 -2.18
N ILE A 2 -37.58 22.47 -2.30
CA ILE A 2 -37.36 21.00 -2.17
C ILE A 2 -36.29 20.45 -3.14
N ALA A 3 -36.29 20.87 -4.41
CA ALA A 3 -35.29 20.39 -5.37
C ALA A 3 -33.85 20.74 -4.98
N ARG A 4 -33.61 21.94 -4.42
CA ARG A 4 -32.28 22.36 -3.96
C ARG A 4 -31.81 21.54 -2.77
N THR A 5 -32.69 21.27 -1.81
CA THR A 5 -32.37 20.47 -0.63
C THR A 5 -32.09 19.01 -0.99
N LEU A 6 -32.82 18.43 -1.96
CA LEU A 6 -32.55 17.08 -2.45
C LEU A 6 -31.19 16.98 -3.14
N VAL A 7 -30.84 17.94 -3.99
CA VAL A 7 -29.53 17.96 -4.66
C VAL A 7 -28.39 18.06 -3.64
N THR A 8 -28.51 18.91 -2.63
CA THR A 8 -27.49 19.03 -1.58
C THR A 8 -27.34 17.74 -0.78
N VAL A 9 -28.44 17.06 -0.45
CA VAL A 9 -28.39 15.78 0.28
C VAL A 9 -27.71 14.70 -0.57
N LEU A 10 -28.01 14.61 -1.86
CA LEU A 10 -27.37 13.65 -2.76
C LEU A 10 -25.86 13.89 -2.88
N LEU A 11 -25.42 15.15 -2.96
CA LEU A 11 -24.00 15.48 -2.99
C LEU A 11 -23.28 15.05 -1.69
N ILE A 12 -23.88 15.32 -0.53
CA ILE A 12 -23.32 14.91 0.77
C ILE A 12 -23.20 13.38 0.84
N ILE A 13 -24.24 12.65 0.43
CA ILE A 13 -24.22 11.18 0.40
C ILE A 13 -23.11 10.67 -0.53
N GLY A 14 -22.96 11.26 -1.72
CA GLY A 14 -21.90 10.89 -2.65
C GLY A 14 -20.50 11.08 -2.06
N VAL A 15 -20.27 12.22 -1.37
CA VAL A 15 -19.00 12.49 -0.69
C VAL A 15 -18.74 11.49 0.45
N LEU A 16 -19.75 11.20 1.26
CA LEU A 16 -19.64 10.21 2.34
C LEU A 16 -19.30 8.82 1.81
N ILE A 17 -19.94 8.38 0.73
CA ILE A 17 -19.64 7.10 0.07
C ILE A 17 -18.19 7.10 -0.43
N ALA A 18 -17.74 8.16 -1.10
CA ALA A 18 -16.37 8.27 -1.59
C ALA A 18 -15.35 8.17 -0.44
N ILE A 19 -15.58 8.86 0.68
CA ILE A 19 -14.73 8.79 1.87
C ILE A 19 -14.65 7.35 2.39
N VAL A 20 -15.79 6.67 2.54
CA VAL A 20 -15.82 5.27 3.02
C VAL A 20 -15.03 4.35 2.09
N LEU A 21 -15.16 4.52 0.77
CA LEU A 21 -14.42 3.73 -0.22
C LEU A 21 -12.91 3.97 -0.11
N ILE A 22 -12.47 5.22 0.04
CA ILE A 22 -11.05 5.58 0.20
C ILE A 22 -10.48 4.94 1.47
N LEU A 23 -11.16 5.10 2.62
CA LEU A 23 -10.72 4.52 3.90
C LEU A 23 -10.62 2.99 3.83
N ARG A 24 -11.60 2.33 3.19
CA ARG A 24 -11.59 0.88 3.00
C ARG A 24 -10.41 0.43 2.13
N ASN A 25 -10.08 1.18 1.07
CA ASN A 25 -8.96 0.87 0.20
C ASN A 25 -7.62 1.01 0.95
N MET A 26 -7.41 2.11 1.68
CA MET A 26 -6.20 2.33 2.48
C MET A 26 -5.97 1.20 3.49
N ASN A 27 -7.02 0.75 4.17
CA ASN A 27 -6.89 -0.32 5.16
C ASN A 27 -6.47 -1.67 4.53
N ARG A 28 -7.00 -2.00 3.35
CA ARG A 28 -6.59 -3.20 2.59
C ARG A 28 -5.12 -3.14 2.17
N THR A 29 -4.68 -2.00 1.65
CA THR A 29 -3.29 -1.76 1.25
C THR A 29 -2.34 -1.91 2.43
N ASN A 30 -2.65 -1.31 3.58
CA ASN A 30 -1.84 -1.42 4.79
C ASN A 30 -1.73 -2.86 5.29
N SER A 31 -2.83 -3.61 5.30
CA SER A 31 -2.82 -5.03 5.69
C SER A 31 -1.91 -5.87 4.76
N ARG A 32 -1.98 -5.60 3.45
CA ARG A 32 -1.16 -6.29 2.44
C ARG A 32 0.33 -5.94 2.59
N ILE A 33 0.66 -4.67 2.79
CA ILE A 33 2.04 -4.21 3.06
C ILE A 33 2.59 -4.88 4.33
N ASN A 34 1.81 -4.95 5.40
CA ASN A 34 2.23 -5.60 6.63
C ASN A 34 2.47 -7.10 6.46
N ARG A 35 1.68 -7.77 5.62
CA ARG A 35 1.94 -9.17 5.25
C ARG A 35 3.27 -9.30 4.50
N ILE A 36 3.48 -8.49 3.46
CA ILE A 36 4.72 -8.50 2.68
C ILE A 36 5.95 -8.23 3.55
N ARG A 37 5.87 -7.27 4.49
CA ARG A 37 6.95 -7.02 5.45
C ARG A 37 7.31 -8.26 6.25
N ARG A 38 6.32 -9.01 6.74
CA ARG A 38 6.55 -10.27 7.47
C ARG A 38 7.19 -11.32 6.58
N ASP A 39 6.66 -11.50 5.37
CA ASP A 39 7.18 -12.50 4.41
C ASP A 39 8.63 -12.17 4.02
N TYR A 40 8.92 -10.88 3.81
CA TYR A 40 10.27 -10.39 3.53
C TYR A 40 11.22 -10.67 4.69
N MET A 41 10.81 -10.42 5.95
CA MET A 41 11.62 -10.74 7.13
C MET A 41 11.95 -12.23 7.22
N VAL A 42 10.93 -13.08 7.05
CA VAL A 42 11.08 -14.54 7.09
C VAL A 42 12.06 -15.00 6.02
N LEU A 43 11.94 -14.48 4.79
CA LEU A 43 12.83 -14.82 3.70
C LEU A 43 14.24 -14.26 3.88
N TYR A 44 14.40 -13.06 4.44
CA TYR A 44 15.70 -12.41 4.57
C TYR A 44 16.57 -13.08 5.66
N GLY A 45 15.96 -13.58 6.74
CA GLY A 45 16.65 -14.42 7.74
C GLY A 45 17.56 -13.68 8.72
N LEU A 46 17.55 -12.34 8.74
CA LEU A 46 18.23 -11.51 9.74
C LEU A 46 17.24 -10.98 10.80
N SER A 47 17.73 -10.20 11.77
CA SER A 47 16.86 -9.57 12.78
C SER A 47 15.78 -8.71 12.11
N LYS A 48 14.66 -8.53 12.81
CA LYS A 48 13.51 -7.76 12.33
C LYS A 48 13.91 -6.33 11.92
N GLU A 49 14.78 -5.67 12.69
CA GLU A 49 15.27 -4.33 12.35
C GLU A 49 16.08 -4.34 11.05
N GLN A 50 16.99 -5.29 10.89
CA GLN A 50 17.85 -5.37 9.71
C GLN A 50 17.07 -5.69 8.44
N ALA A 51 16.09 -6.59 8.53
CA ALA A 51 15.19 -6.91 7.42
C ALA A 51 14.34 -5.71 7.00
N ASN A 52 13.80 -4.94 7.97
CA ASN A 52 13.06 -3.71 7.67
C ASN A 52 13.95 -2.67 6.99
N GLN A 53 15.14 -2.41 7.52
CA GLN A 53 16.06 -1.46 6.90
C GLN A 53 16.48 -1.89 5.49
N ALA A 54 16.69 -3.19 5.27
CA ALA A 54 16.98 -3.73 3.94
C ALA A 54 15.81 -3.53 2.97
N LEU A 55 14.58 -3.81 3.42
CA LEU A 55 13.37 -3.57 2.63
C LEU A 55 13.19 -2.08 2.29
N ASP A 56 13.38 -1.19 3.25
CA ASP A 56 13.24 0.26 3.05
C ASP A 56 14.26 0.77 2.02
N ARG A 57 15.51 0.29 2.08
CA ARG A 57 16.53 0.59 1.05
C ARG A 57 16.12 0.06 -0.32
N HIS A 58 15.58 -1.16 -0.37
CA HIS A 58 15.13 -1.77 -1.63
C HIS A 58 13.99 -0.96 -2.26
N ILE A 59 13.01 -0.55 -1.46
CA ILE A 59 11.90 0.30 -1.89
C ILE A 59 12.40 1.66 -2.37
N ALA A 60 13.34 2.28 -1.65
CA ALA A 60 13.92 3.57 -2.07
C ALA A 60 14.60 3.46 -3.45
N LEU A 61 15.34 2.38 -3.70
CA LEU A 61 15.94 2.12 -5.00
C LEU A 61 14.89 1.91 -6.09
N LEU A 62 13.84 1.14 -5.81
CA LEU A 62 12.75 0.90 -6.76
C LEU A 62 11.97 2.19 -7.08
N LYS A 63 11.72 3.05 -6.10
CA LYS A 63 11.09 4.36 -6.29
C LYS A 63 11.94 5.28 -7.18
N SER A 64 13.26 5.22 -7.03
CA SER A 64 14.20 5.96 -7.89
C SER A 64 14.15 5.45 -9.34
N LYS A 65 14.14 4.13 -9.54
CA LYS A 65 14.11 3.51 -10.89
C LYS A 65 12.75 3.58 -11.59
N HIS A 66 11.67 3.51 -10.82
CA HIS A 66 10.30 3.42 -11.31
C HIS A 66 9.40 4.42 -10.59
N PRO A 67 9.55 5.73 -10.84
CA PRO A 67 8.69 6.73 -10.23
C PRO A 67 7.22 6.54 -10.66
N ASN A 68 6.28 7.05 -9.85
CA ASN A 68 4.84 7.07 -10.11
C ASN A 68 4.13 5.71 -10.10
N ARG A 69 4.72 4.65 -9.53
CA ARG A 69 3.97 3.43 -9.19
C ARG A 69 3.21 3.60 -7.88
N GLU A 70 2.12 2.85 -7.75
CA GLU A 70 1.40 2.70 -6.48
C GLU A 70 2.32 2.14 -5.40
N GLU A 71 2.13 2.59 -4.16
CA GLU A 71 3.01 2.21 -3.06
C GLU A 71 3.15 0.68 -2.90
N ILE A 72 2.02 -0.03 -3.00
CA ILE A 72 1.98 -1.49 -2.88
C ILE A 72 2.88 -2.20 -3.90
N TRP A 73 3.01 -1.65 -5.10
CA TRP A 73 3.80 -2.25 -6.17
C TRP A 73 5.28 -2.37 -5.76
N TYR A 74 5.84 -1.38 -5.05
CA TYR A 74 7.23 -1.43 -4.61
C TYR A 74 7.48 -2.53 -3.57
N TYR A 75 6.54 -2.73 -2.64
CA TYR A 75 6.63 -3.80 -1.65
C TYR A 75 6.56 -5.17 -2.32
N GLU A 76 5.62 -5.36 -3.24
CA GLU A 76 5.47 -6.62 -3.99
C GLU A 76 6.69 -6.91 -4.84
N LYS A 77 7.23 -5.90 -5.51
CA LYS A 77 8.41 -6.04 -6.34
C LYS A 77 9.64 -6.40 -5.51
N ALA A 78 9.85 -5.73 -4.37
CA ALA A 78 10.95 -6.04 -3.46
C ALA A 78 10.90 -7.48 -2.93
N LEU A 79 9.70 -7.96 -2.57
CA LEU A 79 9.51 -9.35 -2.15
C LEU A 79 9.77 -10.34 -3.28
N TYR A 80 9.24 -10.07 -4.48
CA TYR A 80 9.43 -10.90 -5.66
C TYR A 80 10.92 -11.02 -6.03
N ASP A 81 11.65 -9.91 -6.02
CA ASP A 81 13.08 -9.91 -6.36
C ASP A 81 13.89 -10.70 -5.29
N LEU A 82 13.57 -10.54 -4.00
CA LEU A 82 14.18 -11.35 -2.94
C LEU A 82 13.88 -12.85 -3.09
N GLN A 83 12.65 -13.21 -3.42
CA GLN A 83 12.25 -14.61 -3.67
C GLN A 83 12.99 -15.20 -4.87
N ARG A 84 13.18 -14.41 -5.92
CA ARG A 84 13.89 -14.83 -7.12
C ARG A 84 15.37 -15.08 -6.85
N ASP A 85 16.03 -14.22 -6.08
CA ASP A 85 17.46 -14.37 -5.75
C ASP A 85 17.74 -15.57 -4.82
N ARG A 86 16.71 -16.05 -4.10
CA ARG A 86 16.80 -17.22 -3.21
C ARG A 86 16.44 -18.56 -3.89
N ARG A 87 15.95 -18.53 -5.12
CA ARG A 87 15.56 -19.72 -5.88
C ARG A 87 16.71 -20.20 -6.76
#